data_AF-K1ZCP4-F1
#
_entry.id   AF-K1ZCP4-F1
#
_cell.length_a   1.000
_cell.length_b   1.000
_cell.length_c   1.000
_cell.angle_alpha   90.00
_cell.angle_beta   90.00
_cell.angle_gamma   90.00
#
_symmetry.space_group_name_H-M   'P 1'
#
loop_
_entity.id
_entity.type
_entity.pdbx_description
1 polymer ?
#
loop_
_entity_poly.entity_id
_entity_poly.type
_entity_poly.pdbx_seq_one_letter_code
_entity_poly.pdbx_strand_id
1 'polypeptide(L)' 'MMYLARKIKELDRRATRLARGLPIGADLEYTDEVTLGDALIGRSEM' A
#
# COMPACT_ATOMS: atom_id res chain seq x y z
N MET A 1 -4.70 3.43 9.49
CA MET A 1 -4.04 2.16 9.91
C MET A 1 -3.10 2.28 11.10
N MET A 2 -2.43 3.41 11.33
CA MET A 2 -1.43 3.56 12.41
C MET A 2 -1.97 3.22 13.82
N TYR A 3 -3.22 3.61 14.13
CA TYR A 3 -3.84 3.31 15.41
C TYR A 3 -4.11 1.81 15.62
N LEU A 4 -4.75 1.15 14.64
CA LEU A 4 -5.08 -0.27 14.74
C LEU A 4 -3.84 -1.15 14.75
N ALA A 5 -2.82 -0.80 13.95
CA ALA A 5 -1.56 -1.54 13.93
C ALA A 5 -0.87 -1.55 15.31
N ARG A 6 -0.92 -0.42 16.06
CA ARG A 6 -0.39 -0.37 17.42
C ARG A 6 -1.15 -1.30 18.37
N LYS A 7 -2.48 -1.26 18.35
CA LYS A 7 -3.32 -2.16 19.18
C LYS A 7 -3.13 -3.64 18.84
N ILE A 8 -2.99 -3.98 17.56
CA ILE A 8 -2.80 -5.38 17.14
C ILE A 8 -1.40 -5.88 17.55
N LYS A 9 -0.38 -5.01 17.53
CA LYS A 9 0.96 -5.34 18.00
C LYS A 9 1.00 -5.66 19.50
N GLU A 10 0.20 -4.97 20.31
CA GLU A 10 0.05 -5.27 21.75
C GLU A 10 -0.53 -6.67 22.01
N LEU A 11 -1.26 -7.24 21.05
CA LEU A 11 -1.86 -8.57 21.13
C LEU A 11 -0.94 -9.68 20.59
N ASP A 12 0.33 -9.37 20.31
CA ASP A 12 1.31 -10.26 19.67
C ASP A 12 0.81 -10.86 18.34
N ARG A 13 0.06 -10.07 17.58
CA ARG A 13 -0.47 -10.45 16.27
C ARG A 13 0.14 -9.62 15.16
N ARG A 14 0.34 -10.25 14.01
CA ARG A 14 0.82 -9.57 12.80
C ARG A 14 -0.31 -8.76 12.17
N ALA A 15 -0.11 -7.45 12.06
CA ALA A 15 -0.97 -6.58 11.25
C ALA A 15 -0.36 -6.42 9.85
N THR A 16 -1.18 -6.62 8.81
CA THR A 16 -0.83 -6.31 7.42
C THR A 16 -1.81 -5.27 6.87
N ARG A 17 -1.43 -4.61 5.77
CA ARG A 17 -2.27 -3.63 5.10
C ARG A 17 -2.45 -4.06 3.64
N LEU A 18 -3.66 -3.87 3.12
CA LEU A 18 -3.92 -4.02 1.69
C LEU A 18 -2.98 -3.13 0.88
N ALA A 19 -2.58 -3.63 -0.28
CA ALA A 19 -1.76 -2.88 -1.23
C ALA A 19 -2.44 -1.56 -1.60
N ARG A 20 -1.63 -0.54 -1.86
CA ARG A 20 -2.04 0.75 -2.41
C ARG A 20 -1.08 1.08 -3.54
N GLY A 21 -1.60 1.58 -4.63
CA GLY A 21 -0.87 1.82 -5.87
C GLY A 21 -1.85 1.86 -7.04
N LEU A 22 -1.38 1.48 -8.21
CA LEU A 22 -2.15 1.56 -9.45
C LEU A 22 -3.36 0.59 -9.44
N PRO A 23 -4.53 1.02 -9.95
CA PRO A 23 -5.64 0.11 -10.22
C PRO A 23 -5.27 -0.91 -11.30
N ILE A 24 -5.86 -2.11 -11.22
CA ILE A 24 -5.75 -3.09 -12.30
C ILE A 24 -6.43 -2.53 -13.54
N GLY A 25 -5.73 -2.52 -14.67
CA GLY A 25 -6.22 -1.99 -15.94
C GLY A 25 -6.15 -0.47 -16.06
N ALA A 26 -5.52 0.23 -15.11
CA ALA A 26 -5.22 1.64 -15.26
C ALA A 26 -4.06 1.84 -16.24
N ASP A 27 -4.15 2.91 -17.02
CA ASP A 27 -3.09 3.36 -17.89
C ASP A 27 -2.20 4.37 -17.14
N LEU A 28 -0.88 4.18 -17.26
CA LEU A 28 0.13 4.99 -16.59
C LEU A 28 0.05 6.45 -17.01
N GLU A 29 -0.28 6.74 -18.27
CA GLU A 29 -0.32 8.10 -18.82
C GLU A 29 -1.40 8.98 -18.16
N TYR A 30 -2.39 8.35 -17.52
CA TYR A 30 -3.52 9.02 -16.88
C TYR A 30 -3.47 8.92 -15.35
N THR A 31 -2.42 8.31 -14.79
CA THR A 31 -2.25 8.21 -13.35
C THR A 31 -1.57 9.46 -12.81
N ASP A 32 -2.08 9.99 -11.70
CA ASP A 32 -1.39 11.05 -10.97
C ASP A 32 -0.02 10.61 -10.45
N GLU A 33 0.91 11.56 -10.38
CA GLU A 33 2.31 11.31 -9.99
C GLU A 33 2.44 10.78 -8.55
N VAL A 34 1.49 11.14 -7.66
CA VAL A 34 1.52 10.70 -6.26
C VAL A 34 1.21 9.20 -6.18
N THR A 35 0.15 8.75 -6.85
CA THR A 35 -0.20 7.32 -6.93
C THR A 35 0.89 6.52 -7.62
N LEU A 36 1.48 7.05 -8.70
CA LEU A 36 2.57 6.39 -9.41
C LEU A 36 3.82 6.27 -8.51
N GLY A 37 4.19 7.34 -7.82
CA GLY A 37 5.30 7.34 -6.86
C GLY A 37 5.10 6.35 -5.71
N ASP A 38 3.90 6.34 -5.11
CA ASP A 38 3.52 5.39 -4.06
C ASP A 38 3.62 3.93 -4.55
N ALA A 39 3.16 3.65 -5.77
CA ALA A 39 3.23 2.31 -6.37
C ALA A 39 4.68 1.86 -6.61
N LEU A 40 5.56 2.77 -7.05
CA LEU A 40 6.97 2.47 -7.29
C LEU A 40 7.76 2.22 -6.00
N ILE A 41 7.51 3.03 -4.96
CA ILE A 41 8.12 2.86 -3.63
C ILE A 41 7.63 1.56 -2.98
N GLY A 42 6.35 1.25 -3.12
CA GLY A 42 5.70 0.07 -2.55
C GLY A 42 5.83 -1.21 -3.39
N ARG A 43 6.59 -1.21 -4.50
CA ARG A 43 6.69 -2.36 -5.39
C ARG A 43 7.23 -3.59 -4.66
N SER A 44 6.64 -4.75 -4.93
CA SER A 44 7.15 -6.04 -4.46
C SER A 44 7.80 -6.78 -5.64
N GLU A 45 8.80 -7.61 -5.36
CA GLU A 45 9.34 -8.54 -6.36
C GLU A 45 8.29 -9.59 -6.74
N MET A 46 8.37 -10.10 -7.98
CA MET A 46 7.50 -11.17 -8.48
C MET A 46 7.89 -12.53 -7.93
#